data_AF-A0A8J4A0Z3-F1
#
_entry.id   AF-A0A8J4A0Z3-F1
#
_cell.length_a   1.000
_cell.length_b   1.000
_cell.length_c   1.000
_cell.angle_alpha   90.00
_cell.angle_beta   90.00
_cell.angle_gamma   90.00
#
_symmetry.space_group_name_H-M   'P 1'
#
loop_
_entity.id
_entity.type
_entity.pdbx_description
1 polymer ?
#
loop_
_entity_poly.entity_id
_entity_poly.type
_entity_poly.pdbx_seq_one_letter_code
_entity_poly.pdbx_strand_id
1 'polypeptide(L)'
;METTAIEEIAWQRRSPPGRWVTGLIARRRVLTDRDLWALVLVLADSGHPVARGSARATLDRWWDGCDDDRARIWYAVWLRLTRNRLGHVDHRISPALAGFLLAGDPRSPHVPRIRLVAGIDLDAPRHHRHPDAGVGSFVVSLALGADDPAVRDGLTGVLSTTDEPLLLDAIEAAFASRLHADLSALRLWDAAGEPTPVLRIALANPHLPRPAGAGTRPALAVLMALRERYDLLAGFEGESLVADLLHSLGPQPYAPAVRRALRNFGPGAAREAVCRWAMDGDDEAVDAAVEAGYRPADPDAVPLFLVLTGQWDGFRAADPETLYRYGVPDAVERLLDVLHPDADTPPDVRRACLRLLRDLPPGSDRDALCDAAMYSDVATEVALASGATPSDPELVPAFLAMTGQWDRYDAVDPDGTKLRRYTDSLYDWERERDRLRESARRAGRPMPCEPSEAWSRSVGRRAGGTGTAGTGGFSVHV
;
A
#
# COMPACT_ATOMS: atom_id res chain seq x y z
N MET A 1 32.32 -5.12 37.89
CA MET A 1 32.44 -4.25 39.08
C MET A 1 33.74 -3.43 39.13
N GLU A 2 34.44 -3.21 38.00
CA GLU A 2 35.61 -2.29 37.91
C GLU A 2 35.44 -1.20 36.83
N THR A 3 34.23 -1.08 36.29
CA THR A 3 33.83 -0.05 35.31
C THR A 3 33.78 1.33 35.96
N THR A 4 33.54 1.39 37.27
CA THR A 4 33.30 2.61 38.04
C THR A 4 34.53 3.51 38.14
N ALA A 5 35.75 3.00 38.35
CA ALA A 5 36.87 3.88 38.73
C ALA A 5 37.31 4.94 37.68
N ILE A 6 37.26 4.66 36.37
CA ILE A 6 37.62 5.68 35.35
C ILE A 6 36.43 6.53 34.95
N GLU A 7 35.21 5.98 34.93
CA GLU A 7 33.99 6.78 34.74
C GLU A 7 33.78 7.73 35.93
N GLU A 8 34.07 7.28 37.15
CA GLU A 8 34.01 8.05 38.39
C GLU A 8 35.16 9.08 38.47
N ILE A 9 36.38 8.78 38.00
CA ILE A 9 37.46 9.78 37.90
C ILE A 9 37.20 10.81 36.79
N ALA A 10 36.61 10.41 35.66
CA ALA A 10 36.24 11.31 34.56
C ALA A 10 35.00 12.16 34.88
N TRP A 11 34.09 11.65 35.70
CA TRP A 11 32.87 12.33 36.13
C TRP A 11 33.09 13.22 37.38
N GLN A 12 33.90 12.80 38.36
CA GLN A 12 34.18 13.57 39.58
C GLN A 12 35.15 14.74 39.35
N ARG A 13 36.06 14.67 38.37
CA ARG A 13 36.94 15.78 38.01
C ARG A 13 36.31 16.56 36.87
N ARG A 14 35.76 17.75 37.15
CA ARG A 14 35.27 18.76 36.17
C ARG A 14 36.39 19.33 35.26
N SER A 15 37.34 18.51 34.82
CA SER A 15 38.42 18.87 33.92
C SER A 15 38.60 17.73 32.91
N PRO A 16 38.43 17.98 31.60
CA PRO A 16 38.37 16.92 30.62
C PRO A 16 39.71 16.18 30.56
N PRO A 17 39.74 14.84 30.71
CA PRO A 17 40.96 14.02 30.82
C PRO A 17 41.82 13.96 29.54
N GLY A 18 41.60 14.84 28.57
CA GLY A 18 41.95 14.63 27.16
C GLY A 18 43.45 14.51 26.88
N ARG A 19 44.31 15.33 27.48
CA ARG A 19 45.73 15.39 27.08
C ARG A 19 46.58 14.28 27.71
N TRP A 20 46.39 13.99 28.99
CA TRP A 20 47.19 12.98 29.69
C TRP A 20 46.78 11.56 29.27
N VAL A 21 45.47 11.31 29.13
CA VAL A 21 44.96 9.99 28.74
C VAL A 21 45.39 9.63 27.31
N THR A 22 45.26 10.54 26.35
CA THR A 22 45.71 10.26 24.97
C THR A 22 47.22 10.05 24.88
N GLY A 23 48.03 10.83 25.61
CA GLY A 23 49.48 10.67 25.63
C GLY A 23 49.95 9.35 26.25
N LEU A 24 49.25 8.85 27.27
CA LEU A 24 49.54 7.56 27.91
C LEU A 24 49.13 6.39 27.00
N ILE A 25 47.96 6.48 26.38
CA ILE A 25 47.44 5.44 25.47
C ILE A 25 48.29 5.35 24.19
N ALA A 26 48.68 6.48 23.60
CA ALA A 26 49.46 6.52 22.36
C ALA A 26 50.86 5.86 22.46
N ARG A 27 51.37 5.65 23.69
CA ARG A 27 52.65 4.98 23.94
C ARG A 27 52.53 3.46 24.12
N ARG A 28 51.31 2.91 24.21
CA ARG A 28 51.10 1.47 24.39
C ARG A 28 51.31 0.73 23.07
N ARG A 29 51.92 -0.46 23.17
CA ARG A 29 52.09 -1.38 22.03
C ARG A 29 50.84 -2.21 21.74
N VAL A 30 49.96 -2.40 22.73
CA VAL A 30 48.71 -3.13 22.62
C VAL A 30 47.61 -2.26 23.24
N LEU A 31 46.56 -1.96 22.47
CA LEU A 31 45.38 -1.28 22.99
C LEU A 31 44.36 -2.29 23.49
N THR A 32 43.79 -2.01 24.66
CA THR A 32 42.62 -2.71 25.18
C THR A 32 41.34 -2.10 24.62
N ASP A 33 40.20 -2.80 24.70
CA ASP A 33 38.91 -2.25 24.25
C ASP A 33 38.53 -0.98 25.04
N ARG A 34 38.95 -0.92 26.31
CA ARG A 34 38.81 0.26 27.17
C ARG A 34 39.62 1.45 26.64
N ASP A 35 40.83 1.21 26.13
CA ASP A 35 41.66 2.26 25.54
C ASP A 35 41.05 2.79 24.25
N LEU A 36 40.56 1.89 23.37
CA LEU A 36 39.87 2.25 22.14
C LEU A 36 38.60 3.06 22.41
N TRP A 37 37.79 2.62 23.38
CA TRP A 37 36.62 3.36 23.85
C TRP A 37 36.98 4.77 24.34
N ALA A 38 38.01 4.88 25.18
CA ALA A 38 38.46 6.18 25.69
C ALA A 38 38.95 7.11 24.56
N LEU A 39 39.65 6.58 23.55
CA LEU A 39 40.07 7.36 22.39
C LEU A 39 38.89 7.85 21.57
N VAL A 40 37.87 7.00 21.34
CA VAL A 40 36.64 7.39 20.64
C VAL A 40 35.87 8.46 21.41
N LEU A 41 35.76 8.35 22.74
CA LEU A 41 35.14 9.38 23.58
C LEU A 41 35.91 10.71 23.52
N VAL A 42 37.24 10.67 23.61
CA VAL A 42 38.05 11.89 23.50
C VAL A 42 37.89 12.51 22.12
N LEU A 43 37.86 11.72 21.06
CA LEU A 43 37.64 12.22 19.70
C LEU A 43 36.25 12.86 19.55
N ALA A 44 35.22 12.19 20.05
CA ALA A 44 33.83 12.60 19.89
C ALA A 44 33.49 13.84 20.73
N ASP A 45 33.89 13.85 22.00
CA ASP A 45 33.29 14.70 23.04
C ASP A 45 34.27 15.73 23.63
N SER A 46 35.58 15.64 23.34
CA SER A 46 36.55 16.58 23.92
C SER A 46 36.49 17.97 23.29
N GLY A 47 36.23 18.99 24.12
CA GLY A 47 36.37 20.39 23.73
C GLY A 47 37.80 20.83 23.40
N HIS A 48 38.83 20.02 23.71
CA HIS A 48 40.23 20.40 23.54
C HIS A 48 40.79 19.93 22.17
N PRO A 49 41.15 20.83 21.23
CA PRO A 49 41.58 20.46 19.88
C PRO A 49 42.80 19.53 19.85
N VAL A 50 43.82 19.79 20.70
CA VAL A 50 45.01 18.94 20.78
C VAL A 50 44.70 17.51 21.25
N ALA A 51 43.77 17.34 22.20
CA ALA A 51 43.39 16.01 22.67
C ALA A 51 42.65 15.23 21.56
N ARG A 52 41.74 15.90 20.83
CA ARG A 52 41.08 15.31 19.66
C ARG A 52 42.07 14.93 18.57
N GLY A 53 43.02 15.80 18.24
CA GLY A 53 44.08 15.51 17.25
C GLY A 53 44.95 14.32 17.65
N SER A 54 45.32 14.22 18.92
CA SER A 54 46.10 13.09 19.47
C SER A 54 45.31 11.77 19.42
N ALA A 55 44.03 11.81 19.81
CA ALA A 55 43.13 10.66 19.73
C ALA A 55 42.95 10.20 18.27
N ARG A 56 42.67 11.15 17.36
CA ARG A 56 42.56 10.92 15.91
C ARG A 56 43.81 10.25 15.34
N ALA A 57 44.99 10.82 15.59
CA ALA A 57 46.25 10.27 15.08
C ALA A 57 46.56 8.86 15.62
N THR A 58 46.14 8.57 16.85
CA THR A 58 46.26 7.22 17.43
C THR A 58 45.29 6.28 16.73
N LEU A 59 44.01 6.64 16.60
CA LEU A 59 43.02 5.82 15.91
C LEU A 59 43.38 5.59 14.44
N ASP A 60 43.92 6.60 13.74
CA ASP A 60 44.40 6.47 12.36
C ASP A 60 45.45 5.36 12.22
N ARG A 61 46.48 5.39 13.09
CA ARG A 61 47.56 4.40 13.08
C ARG A 61 47.06 2.97 13.30
N TRP A 62 46.11 2.80 14.22
CA TRP A 62 45.56 1.48 14.55
C TRP A 62 44.55 1.01 13.51
N TRP A 63 43.80 1.92 12.90
CA TRP A 63 42.94 1.61 11.76
C TRP A 63 43.75 1.12 10.55
N ASP A 64 44.93 1.71 10.32
CA ASP A 64 45.85 1.28 9.26
C ASP A 64 46.52 -0.08 9.57
N GLY A 65 46.31 -0.62 10.78
CA GLY A 65 46.80 -1.93 11.25
C GLY A 65 46.06 -3.13 10.64
N CYS A 66 45.87 -4.19 11.44
CA CYS A 66 45.15 -5.40 11.01
C CYS A 66 43.63 -5.27 11.12
N ASP A 67 42.90 -6.19 10.51
CA ASP A 67 41.43 -6.17 10.51
C ASP A 67 40.82 -6.33 11.92
N ASP A 68 41.49 -7.04 12.83
CA ASP A 68 41.05 -7.14 14.23
C ASP A 68 41.03 -5.78 14.93
N ASP A 69 42.06 -4.95 14.72
CA ASP A 69 42.12 -3.62 15.32
C ASP A 69 41.05 -2.70 14.71
N ARG A 70 40.80 -2.80 13.40
CA ARG A 70 39.73 -2.05 12.72
C ARG A 70 38.36 -2.44 13.24
N ALA A 71 38.09 -3.74 13.39
CA ALA A 71 36.82 -4.24 13.93
C ALA A 71 36.60 -3.77 15.37
N ARG A 72 37.63 -3.74 16.20
CA ARG A 72 37.56 -3.24 17.59
C ARG A 72 37.36 -1.72 17.66
N ILE A 73 38.02 -0.95 16.79
CA ILE A 73 37.76 0.50 16.66
C ILE A 73 36.33 0.75 16.21
N TRP A 74 35.89 0.04 15.16
CA TRP A 74 34.53 0.14 14.64
C TRP A 74 33.50 -0.16 15.73
N TYR A 75 33.70 -1.23 16.49
CA TYR A 75 32.84 -1.58 17.62
C TYR A 75 32.78 -0.46 18.68
N ALA A 76 33.92 0.14 19.03
CA ALA A 76 33.95 1.27 19.96
C ALA A 76 33.20 2.50 19.42
N VAL A 77 33.32 2.79 18.12
CA VAL A 77 32.55 3.85 17.45
C VAL A 77 31.06 3.54 17.45
N TRP A 78 30.68 2.33 17.07
CA TRP A 78 29.28 1.88 17.05
C TRP A 78 28.63 1.95 18.43
N LEU A 79 29.33 1.48 19.48
CA LEU A 79 28.89 1.64 20.86
C LEU A 79 28.69 3.12 21.20
N ARG A 80 29.58 4.02 20.76
CA ARG A 80 29.45 5.45 21.09
C ARG A 80 28.22 6.06 20.43
N LEU A 81 27.96 5.66 19.19
CA LEU A 81 26.83 6.14 18.43
C LEU A 81 25.50 5.56 18.95
N THR A 82 25.50 4.36 19.54
CA THR A 82 24.27 3.68 19.99
C THR A 82 23.99 3.74 21.50
N ARG A 83 24.95 4.09 22.36
CA ARG A 83 24.82 4.00 23.83
C ARG A 83 23.88 5.04 24.48
N ASN A 84 23.37 6.03 23.75
CA ASN A 84 22.37 6.99 24.27
C ASN A 84 20.92 6.43 24.34
N ARG A 85 20.75 5.10 24.36
CA ARG A 85 19.46 4.37 24.34
C ARG A 85 18.71 4.34 25.68
N LEU A 86 18.39 5.51 26.22
CA LEU A 86 17.27 5.68 27.16
C LEU A 86 16.04 6.25 26.44
N GLY A 87 15.69 5.66 25.28
CA GLY A 87 14.41 5.93 24.59
C GLY A 87 14.40 7.04 23.53
N HIS A 88 15.51 7.77 23.33
CA HIS A 88 15.60 8.79 22.28
C HIS A 88 16.80 8.54 21.35
N VAL A 89 16.57 8.61 20.04
CA VAL A 89 17.65 8.59 19.05
C VAL A 89 18.36 9.94 19.15
N ASP A 90 19.52 9.95 19.81
CA ASP A 90 20.38 11.12 19.82
C ASP A 90 21.17 11.16 18.50
N HIS A 91 20.74 12.01 17.57
CA HIS A 91 21.38 12.15 16.24
C HIS A 91 22.72 12.92 16.28
N ARG A 92 23.32 13.06 17.47
CA ARG A 92 24.55 13.82 17.68
C ARG A 92 25.78 12.99 17.38
N ILE A 93 26.25 13.12 16.14
CA ILE A 93 27.62 12.81 15.75
C ILE A 93 28.43 14.11 15.72
N SER A 94 29.58 14.14 16.41
CA SER A 94 30.42 15.33 16.37
C SER A 94 31.20 15.45 15.06
N PRO A 95 31.54 16.66 14.59
CA PRO A 95 32.30 16.85 13.35
C PRO A 95 33.65 16.10 13.33
N ALA A 96 34.29 15.93 14.49
CA ALA A 96 35.54 15.19 14.60
C ALA A 96 35.36 13.68 14.41
N LEU A 97 34.29 13.10 14.95
CA LEU A 97 33.95 11.69 14.73
C LEU A 97 33.36 11.44 13.34
N ALA A 98 32.70 12.43 12.72
CA ALA A 98 32.31 12.35 11.32
C ALA A 98 33.53 12.37 10.40
N GLY A 99 34.46 13.33 10.57
CA GLY A 99 35.72 13.36 9.82
C GLY A 99 36.58 12.10 10.04
N PHE A 100 36.56 11.59 11.27
CA PHE A 100 36.53 10.14 11.60
C PHE A 100 36.33 9.14 10.46
N LEU A 101 35.04 8.88 10.31
CA LEU A 101 34.37 7.86 9.52
C LEU A 101 34.37 8.16 8.02
N LEU A 102 34.37 9.44 7.64
CA LEU A 102 34.39 9.90 6.26
C LEU A 102 35.80 9.92 5.65
N ALA A 103 36.84 9.64 6.43
CA ALA A 103 38.20 9.51 5.91
C ALA A 103 38.32 8.31 4.96
N GLY A 104 39.19 8.43 3.96
CA GLY A 104 39.43 7.38 2.96
C GLY A 104 39.94 6.07 3.59
N ASP A 105 39.43 4.95 3.07
CA ASP A 105 39.87 3.60 3.42
C ASP A 105 40.01 2.77 2.13
N PRO A 106 41.23 2.59 1.59
CA PRO A 106 41.45 1.87 0.35
C PRO A 106 41.13 0.38 0.44
N ARG A 107 40.93 -0.16 1.66
CA ARG A 107 40.57 -1.57 1.88
C ARG A 107 39.07 -1.82 1.79
N SER A 108 38.24 -0.78 1.72
CA SER A 108 36.81 -0.96 1.48
C SER A 108 36.59 -1.56 0.09
N PRO A 109 35.86 -2.68 -0.03
CA PRO A 109 35.46 -3.23 -1.32
C PRO A 109 34.39 -2.37 -2.01
N HIS A 110 33.71 -1.52 -1.23
CA HIS A 110 32.59 -0.70 -1.63
C HIS A 110 32.98 0.76 -1.90
N VAL A 111 32.18 1.44 -2.70
CA VAL A 111 32.24 2.89 -2.90
C VAL A 111 31.21 3.59 -2.00
N PRO A 112 31.48 4.83 -1.54
CA PRO A 112 32.79 5.45 -1.50
C PRO A 112 33.75 4.71 -0.56
N ARG A 113 35.03 4.65 -0.92
CA ARG A 113 36.08 3.95 -0.16
C ARG A 113 36.46 4.73 1.10
N ILE A 114 35.61 4.66 2.12
CA ILE A 114 35.78 5.36 3.40
C ILE A 114 35.62 4.40 4.57
N ARG A 115 36.09 4.83 5.75
CA ARG A 115 36.07 4.00 6.95
C ARG A 115 34.69 3.62 7.44
N LEU A 116 33.69 4.48 7.23
CA LEU A 116 32.30 4.16 7.57
C LEU A 116 31.85 2.89 6.84
N VAL A 117 32.03 2.88 5.53
CA VAL A 117 31.63 1.78 4.65
C VAL A 117 32.48 0.54 4.93
N ALA A 118 33.81 0.71 5.02
CA ALA A 118 34.71 -0.39 5.37
C ALA A 118 34.40 -0.99 6.76
N GLY A 119 33.95 -0.16 7.70
CA GLY A 119 33.58 -0.59 9.05
C GLY A 119 32.33 -1.47 9.07
N ILE A 120 31.37 -1.22 8.19
CA ILE A 120 30.14 -2.02 8.09
C ILE A 120 30.47 -3.47 7.70
N ASP A 121 31.44 -3.69 6.81
CA ASP A 121 31.87 -5.02 6.36
C ASP A 121 32.62 -5.82 7.42
N LEU A 122 33.17 -5.19 8.46
CA LEU A 122 34.03 -5.83 9.46
C LEU A 122 33.27 -6.70 10.47
N ASP A 123 32.04 -7.15 10.12
CA ASP A 123 31.16 -8.06 10.88
C ASP A 123 31.29 -7.82 12.39
N ALA A 124 30.84 -6.64 12.86
CA ALA A 124 30.87 -6.33 14.29
C ALA A 124 30.22 -7.50 15.05
N PRO A 125 30.87 -8.06 16.09
CA PRO A 125 30.58 -9.41 16.57
C PRO A 125 29.07 -9.64 16.72
N ARG A 126 28.55 -10.68 16.05
CA ARG A 126 27.14 -11.15 16.03
C ARG A 126 26.54 -11.49 17.41
N HIS A 127 27.14 -11.02 18.49
CA HIS A 127 26.85 -11.36 19.87
C HIS A 127 25.92 -10.38 20.61
N HIS A 128 25.40 -9.34 19.95
CA HIS A 128 24.47 -8.42 20.62
C HIS A 128 23.08 -8.43 19.97
N ARG A 129 22.14 -9.00 20.74
CA ARG A 129 20.69 -8.97 20.58
C ARG A 129 20.16 -7.53 20.58
N HIS A 130 20.34 -6.79 19.50
CA HIS A 130 19.48 -5.64 19.25
C HIS A 130 18.60 -5.95 18.04
N PRO A 131 17.32 -6.30 18.24
CA PRO A 131 16.56 -7.00 17.21
C PRO A 131 16.15 -6.16 15.99
N ASP A 132 15.99 -4.84 16.08
CA ASP A 132 15.12 -4.16 15.09
C ASP A 132 15.71 -2.95 14.33
N ALA A 133 16.93 -2.50 14.62
CA ALA A 133 17.56 -1.39 13.89
C ALA A 133 19.01 -1.72 13.52
N GLY A 134 19.18 -2.30 12.34
CA GLY A 134 20.50 -2.58 11.76
C GLY A 134 21.35 -1.32 11.58
N VAL A 135 22.67 -1.51 11.48
CA VAL A 135 23.67 -0.44 11.32
C VAL A 135 23.29 0.54 10.22
N GLY A 136 22.84 0.06 9.07
CA GLY A 136 22.46 0.91 7.94
C GLY A 136 21.31 1.86 8.27
N SER A 137 20.24 1.38 8.93
CA SER A 137 19.09 2.21 9.33
C SER A 137 19.50 3.33 10.28
N PHE A 138 20.46 3.04 11.17
CA PHE A 138 21.02 4.04 12.05
C PHE A 138 21.86 5.09 11.29
N VAL A 139 22.69 4.69 10.32
CA VAL A 139 23.46 5.64 9.48
C VAL A 139 22.51 6.54 8.68
N VAL A 140 21.46 5.98 8.07
CA VAL A 140 20.41 6.76 7.41
C VAL A 140 19.79 7.75 8.40
N SER A 141 19.42 7.30 9.58
CA SER A 141 18.85 8.16 10.63
C SER A 141 19.81 9.28 11.07
N LEU A 142 21.11 9.01 11.16
CA LEU A 142 22.13 10.03 11.42
C LEU A 142 22.22 11.05 10.29
N ALA A 143 22.27 10.61 9.04
CA ALA A 143 22.32 11.50 7.88
C ALA A 143 21.11 12.42 7.79
N LEU A 144 19.95 11.97 8.25
CA LEU A 144 18.71 12.77 8.24
C LEU A 144 18.58 13.69 9.45
N GLY A 145 19.19 13.34 10.58
CA GLY A 145 19.00 14.02 11.87
C GLY A 145 20.21 14.79 12.39
N ALA A 146 21.38 14.72 11.75
CA ALA A 146 22.59 15.40 12.23
C ALA A 146 22.39 16.92 12.32
N ASP A 147 22.74 17.52 13.47
CA ASP A 147 22.60 18.96 13.72
C ASP A 147 23.58 19.79 12.85
N ASP A 148 24.81 19.31 12.70
CA ASP A 148 25.87 19.98 11.94
C ASP A 148 25.65 19.77 10.41
N PRO A 149 25.50 20.86 9.62
CA PRO A 149 25.26 20.75 8.19
C PRO A 149 26.36 20.04 7.42
N ALA A 150 27.63 20.26 7.76
CA ALA A 150 28.75 19.62 7.06
C ALA A 150 28.79 18.11 7.31
N VAL A 151 28.42 17.68 8.52
CA VAL A 151 28.27 16.25 8.84
C VAL A 151 27.08 15.66 8.08
N ARG A 152 25.94 16.36 8.07
CA ARG A 152 24.73 15.95 7.35
C ARG A 152 25.00 15.78 5.86
N ASP A 153 25.65 16.75 5.24
CA ASP A 153 25.98 16.76 3.81
C ASP A 153 27.01 15.67 3.48
N GLY A 154 28.02 15.47 4.34
CA GLY A 154 28.99 14.39 4.18
C GLY A 154 28.35 13.01 4.21
N LEU A 155 27.48 12.74 5.18
CA LEU A 155 26.77 11.46 5.27
C LEU A 155 25.75 11.27 4.13
N THR A 156 25.05 12.34 3.75
CA THR A 156 24.15 12.33 2.59
C THR A 156 24.91 12.01 1.30
N GLY A 157 26.09 12.60 1.10
CA GLY A 157 26.95 12.32 -0.05
C GLY A 157 27.39 10.85 -0.12
N VAL A 158 27.69 10.24 1.03
CA VAL A 158 27.98 8.80 1.10
C VAL A 158 26.76 7.98 0.70
N LEU A 159 25.60 8.22 1.32
CA LEU A 159 24.38 7.45 1.02
C LEU A 159 23.90 7.63 -0.43
N SER A 160 24.18 8.78 -1.04
CA SER A 160 23.85 9.06 -2.45
C SER A 160 24.82 8.44 -3.45
N THR A 161 25.91 7.79 -3.02
CA THR A 161 26.90 7.18 -3.93
C THR A 161 27.29 5.76 -3.55
N THR A 162 26.81 5.27 -2.40
CA THR A 162 27.23 3.99 -1.86
C THR A 162 26.71 2.81 -2.66
N ASP A 163 27.53 1.76 -2.82
CA ASP A 163 27.12 0.45 -3.32
C ASP A 163 27.06 -0.63 -2.21
N GLU A 164 27.36 -0.25 -0.96
CA GLU A 164 27.33 -1.15 0.19
C GLU A 164 25.91 -1.68 0.48
N PRO A 165 25.68 -3.01 0.46
CA PRO A 165 24.36 -3.61 0.53
C PRO A 165 23.50 -3.23 1.75
N LEU A 166 24.06 -3.17 2.96
CA LEU A 166 23.31 -2.87 4.18
C LEU A 166 22.81 -1.42 4.22
N LEU A 167 23.57 -0.49 3.64
CA LEU A 167 23.15 0.90 3.45
C LEU A 167 22.09 1.01 2.36
N LEU A 168 22.22 0.28 1.25
CA LEU A 168 21.19 0.22 0.21
C LEU A 168 19.86 -0.31 0.74
N ASP A 169 19.89 -1.42 1.49
CA ASP A 169 18.71 -1.99 2.18
C ASP A 169 18.06 -0.95 3.10
N ALA A 170 18.87 -0.21 3.86
CA ALA A 170 18.39 0.80 4.79
C ALA A 170 17.75 2.01 4.09
N ILE A 171 18.29 2.45 2.94
CA ILE A 171 17.73 3.54 2.15
C ILE A 171 16.38 3.11 1.55
N GLU A 172 16.30 1.93 0.95
CA GLU A 172 15.05 1.38 0.40
C GLU A 172 13.99 1.18 1.49
N ALA A 173 14.39 0.67 2.66
CA ALA A 173 13.50 0.52 3.80
C ALA A 173 12.98 1.88 4.31
N ALA A 174 13.86 2.89 4.43
CA ALA A 174 13.48 4.24 4.84
C ALA A 174 12.54 4.91 3.82
N PHE A 175 12.78 4.71 2.53
CA PHE A 175 11.90 5.16 1.45
C PHE A 175 10.51 4.52 1.59
N ALA A 176 10.44 3.19 1.63
CA ALA A 176 9.18 2.45 1.68
C ALA A 176 8.37 2.78 2.94
N SER A 177 9.02 2.87 4.10
CA SER A 177 8.36 3.25 5.36
C SER A 177 7.81 4.66 5.33
N ARG A 178 8.45 5.59 4.61
CA ARG A 178 7.94 6.97 4.44
C ARG A 178 6.81 7.05 3.44
N LEU A 179 6.82 6.22 2.39
CA LEU A 179 5.71 6.15 1.44
C LEU A 179 4.42 5.64 2.11
N HIS A 180 4.53 4.58 2.94
CA HIS A 180 3.38 3.93 3.58
C HIS A 180 2.82 4.62 4.81
N ALA A 181 3.55 5.56 5.42
CA ALA A 181 3.10 6.13 6.66
C ALA A 181 2.02 7.21 6.43
N ASP A 182 0.80 6.69 6.24
CA ASP A 182 -0.52 7.30 6.21
C ASP A 182 -0.69 8.55 5.34
N LEU A 183 -1.12 8.31 4.09
CA LEU A 183 -2.19 8.98 3.31
C LEU A 183 -2.51 10.47 3.56
N SER A 184 -1.53 11.25 4.01
CA SER A 184 -1.54 12.70 4.17
C SER A 184 -0.25 13.28 3.59
N ALA A 185 0.14 12.78 2.41
CA ALA A 185 1.04 13.36 1.39
C ALA A 185 2.45 13.88 1.79
N LEU A 186 2.86 13.98 3.06
CA LEU A 186 4.08 14.69 3.46
C LEU A 186 5.08 13.85 4.25
N ARG A 187 5.58 12.76 3.65
CA ARG A 187 6.75 12.04 4.21
C ARG A 187 7.89 11.80 3.23
N LEU A 188 7.63 11.82 1.92
CA LEU A 188 8.66 11.83 0.88
C LEU A 188 8.85 13.19 0.21
N TRP A 189 7.82 14.04 0.22
CA TRP A 189 7.88 15.46 -0.11
C TRP A 189 7.56 16.30 1.13
N ASP A 190 8.09 17.51 1.19
CA ASP A 190 7.72 18.48 2.21
C ASP A 190 6.50 19.32 1.80
N ALA A 191 6.04 20.19 2.70
CA ALA A 191 4.83 21.01 2.48
C ALA A 191 4.94 21.96 1.27
N ALA A 192 6.15 22.24 0.78
CA ALA A 192 6.38 23.03 -0.43
C ALA A 192 6.37 22.17 -1.70
N GLY A 193 6.22 20.85 -1.58
CA GLY A 193 6.33 19.91 -2.69
C GLY A 193 7.77 19.55 -3.04
N GLU A 194 8.75 19.89 -2.20
CA GLU A 194 10.16 19.57 -2.46
C GLU A 194 10.50 18.16 -1.97
N PRO A 195 11.35 17.40 -2.69
CA PRO A 195 11.80 16.09 -2.24
C PRO A 195 12.49 16.15 -0.88
N THR A 196 12.08 15.30 0.06
CA THR A 196 12.77 15.15 1.35
C THR A 196 14.17 14.57 1.17
N PRO A 197 15.08 14.69 2.16
CA PRO A 197 16.43 14.15 2.03
C PRO A 197 16.49 12.64 1.73
N VAL A 198 15.58 11.83 2.27
CA VAL A 198 15.50 10.38 1.94
C VAL A 198 15.22 10.18 0.45
N LEU A 199 14.26 10.92 -0.10
CA LEU A 199 13.93 10.82 -1.52
C LEU A 199 15.11 11.30 -2.40
N ARG A 200 15.75 12.41 -2.03
CA ARG A 200 16.95 12.90 -2.76
C ARG A 200 18.08 11.89 -2.77
N ILE A 201 18.36 11.25 -1.62
CA ILE A 201 19.36 10.18 -1.51
C ILE A 201 19.01 9.01 -2.43
N ALA A 202 17.77 8.52 -2.37
CA ALA A 202 17.33 7.38 -3.16
C ALA A 202 17.37 7.65 -4.67
N LEU A 203 17.01 8.87 -5.09
CA LEU A 203 17.07 9.28 -6.50
C LEU A 203 18.49 9.53 -7.00
N ALA A 204 19.39 10.03 -6.14
CA ALA A 204 20.77 10.31 -6.50
C ALA A 204 21.66 9.05 -6.54
N ASN A 205 21.33 8.02 -5.76
CA ASN A 205 22.15 6.81 -5.69
C ASN A 205 22.09 5.98 -6.99
N PRO A 206 23.21 5.78 -7.70
CA PRO A 206 23.22 5.09 -8.98
C PRO A 206 22.92 3.58 -8.86
N HIS A 207 23.06 3.01 -7.67
CA HIS A 207 22.80 1.61 -7.35
C HIS A 207 21.35 1.34 -6.90
N LEU A 208 20.50 2.38 -6.84
CA LEU A 208 19.08 2.27 -6.52
C LEU A 208 18.19 2.67 -7.71
N PRO A 209 16.97 2.13 -7.82
CA PRO A 209 16.48 0.96 -7.11
C PRO A 209 17.15 -0.32 -7.61
N ARG A 210 17.23 -1.33 -6.73
CA ARG A 210 17.75 -2.66 -7.10
C ARG A 210 16.65 -3.52 -7.75
N PRO A 211 17.00 -4.54 -8.55
CA PRO A 211 16.02 -5.49 -9.07
C PRO A 211 15.20 -6.12 -7.95
N ALA A 212 13.89 -6.26 -8.15
CA ALA A 212 13.02 -6.89 -7.17
C ALA A 212 13.37 -8.38 -7.02
N GLY A 213 13.57 -8.82 -5.78
CA GLY A 213 13.65 -10.21 -5.38
C GLY A 213 12.45 -10.65 -4.54
N ALA A 214 12.48 -11.89 -4.05
CA ALA A 214 11.44 -12.41 -3.15
C ALA A 214 11.33 -11.54 -1.88
N GLY A 215 10.12 -11.06 -1.58
CA GLY A 215 9.85 -10.20 -0.42
C GLY A 215 10.15 -8.72 -0.62
N THR A 216 10.46 -8.28 -1.85
CA THR A 216 10.57 -6.84 -2.17
C THR A 216 9.27 -6.13 -1.88
N ARG A 217 9.35 -4.98 -1.20
CA ARG A 217 8.16 -4.18 -0.84
C ARG A 217 7.58 -3.52 -2.10
N PRO A 218 6.27 -3.64 -2.37
CA PRO A 218 5.64 -3.01 -3.53
C PRO A 218 5.84 -1.49 -3.62
N ALA A 219 5.97 -0.80 -2.48
CA ALA A 219 6.33 0.63 -2.45
C ALA A 219 7.58 0.98 -3.28
N LEU A 220 8.54 0.06 -3.43
CA LEU A 220 9.74 0.32 -4.22
C LEU A 220 9.46 0.43 -5.73
N ALA A 221 8.30 -0.06 -6.20
CA ALA A 221 7.85 0.18 -7.56
C ALA A 221 7.66 1.69 -7.85
N VAL A 222 7.26 2.48 -6.86
CA VAL A 222 7.17 3.95 -7.01
C VAL A 222 8.56 4.56 -7.19
N LEU A 223 9.59 4.07 -6.48
CA LEU A 223 10.96 4.51 -6.70
C LEU A 223 11.46 4.15 -8.11
N MET A 224 11.13 2.96 -8.60
CA MET A 224 11.42 2.53 -9.98
C MET A 224 10.71 3.41 -11.01
N ALA A 225 9.44 3.74 -10.76
CA ALA A 225 8.68 4.65 -11.61
C ALA A 225 9.30 6.06 -11.65
N LEU A 226 9.66 6.61 -10.49
CA LEU A 226 10.33 7.92 -10.36
C LEU A 226 11.69 7.96 -11.06
N ARG A 227 12.39 6.83 -11.12
CA ARG A 227 13.68 6.67 -11.80
C ARG A 227 13.56 6.19 -13.25
N GLU A 228 12.34 6.01 -13.75
CA GLU A 228 12.03 5.52 -15.09
C GLU A 228 12.72 4.17 -15.41
N ARG A 229 12.89 3.33 -14.38
CA ARG A 229 13.48 1.99 -14.45
C ARG A 229 12.38 0.93 -14.55
N TYR A 230 11.54 1.04 -15.58
CA TYR A 230 10.41 0.14 -15.81
C TYR A 230 10.85 -1.31 -16.07
N ASP A 231 12.10 -1.49 -16.55
CA ASP A 231 12.74 -2.80 -16.72
C ASP A 231 12.78 -3.63 -15.43
N LEU A 232 12.83 -2.97 -14.27
CA LEU A 232 12.90 -3.62 -12.97
C LEU A 232 11.52 -4.03 -12.41
N LEU A 233 10.43 -3.52 -12.98
CA LEU A 233 9.06 -3.81 -12.51
C LEU A 233 8.63 -5.26 -12.82
N ALA A 234 9.27 -5.91 -13.79
CA ALA A 234 9.00 -7.31 -14.12
C ALA A 234 9.37 -8.29 -13.00
N GLY A 235 10.13 -7.86 -11.99
CA GLY A 235 10.49 -8.69 -10.83
C GLY A 235 9.42 -8.76 -9.73
N PHE A 236 8.32 -8.00 -9.84
CA PHE A 236 7.21 -8.07 -8.89
C PHE A 236 6.13 -9.05 -9.34
N GLU A 237 5.30 -9.48 -8.39
CA GLU A 237 4.04 -10.15 -8.70
C GLU A 237 3.10 -9.13 -9.37
N GLY A 238 2.61 -9.48 -10.56
CA GLY A 238 1.98 -8.52 -11.48
C GLY A 238 0.67 -7.94 -10.95
N GLU A 239 -0.16 -8.74 -10.30
CA GLU A 239 -1.48 -8.30 -9.82
C GLU A 239 -1.37 -7.37 -8.61
N SER A 240 -0.59 -7.78 -7.61
CA SER A 240 -0.31 -6.96 -6.42
C SER A 240 0.39 -5.65 -6.80
N LEU A 241 1.33 -5.71 -7.75
CA LEU A 241 2.03 -4.52 -8.25
C LEU A 241 1.04 -3.50 -8.84
N VAL A 242 0.16 -3.94 -9.74
CA VAL A 242 -0.79 -3.03 -10.41
C VAL A 242 -1.77 -2.46 -9.40
N ALA A 243 -2.32 -3.29 -8.51
CA ALA A 243 -3.22 -2.84 -7.45
C ALA A 243 -2.57 -1.77 -6.56
N ASP A 244 -1.32 -1.98 -6.13
CA ASP A 244 -0.60 -1.02 -5.27
C ASP A 244 -0.27 0.28 -6.01
N LEU A 245 0.09 0.20 -7.30
CA LEU A 245 0.34 1.39 -8.12
C LEU A 245 -0.94 2.19 -8.32
N LEU A 246 -2.06 1.54 -8.68
CA LEU A 246 -3.37 2.20 -8.83
C LEU A 246 -3.82 2.83 -7.51
N HIS A 247 -3.71 2.11 -6.39
CA HIS A 247 -4.06 2.64 -5.07
C HIS A 247 -3.19 3.85 -4.66
N SER A 248 -1.95 3.93 -5.17
CA SER A 248 -1.04 5.05 -4.90
C SER A 248 -1.38 6.32 -5.71
N LEU A 249 -2.27 6.25 -6.69
CA LEU A 249 -2.67 7.38 -7.53
C LEU A 249 -3.68 8.27 -6.82
N GLY A 250 -3.19 9.05 -5.86
CA GLY A 250 -3.87 10.22 -5.31
C GLY A 250 -3.40 11.53 -5.94
N PRO A 251 -3.75 12.68 -5.35
CA PRO A 251 -3.17 14.00 -5.67
C PRO A 251 -1.74 14.10 -5.13
N GLN A 252 -0.87 13.19 -5.58
CA GLN A 252 0.49 13.02 -5.08
C GLN A 252 1.51 13.53 -6.10
N PRO A 253 2.63 14.13 -5.67
CA PRO A 253 3.66 14.64 -6.59
C PRO A 253 4.26 13.57 -7.52
N TYR A 254 4.19 12.29 -7.14
CA TYR A 254 4.72 11.17 -7.91
C TYR A 254 3.69 10.51 -8.85
N ALA A 255 2.42 10.90 -8.80
CA ALA A 255 1.38 10.30 -9.63
C ALA A 255 1.75 10.29 -11.13
N PRO A 256 2.31 11.37 -11.73
CA PRO A 256 2.72 11.33 -13.14
C PRO A 256 3.75 10.24 -13.46
N ALA A 257 4.66 9.92 -12.54
CA ALA A 257 5.65 8.88 -12.75
C ALA A 257 5.02 7.48 -12.69
N VAL A 258 4.09 7.26 -11.75
CA VAL A 258 3.33 6.01 -11.64
C VAL A 258 2.45 5.79 -12.87
N ARG A 259 1.75 6.84 -13.34
CA ARG A 259 0.97 6.79 -14.59
C ARG A 259 1.82 6.37 -15.78
N ARG A 260 3.03 6.92 -15.91
CA ARG A 260 3.98 6.49 -16.95
C ARG A 260 4.41 5.04 -16.77
N ALA A 261 4.64 4.58 -15.54
CA ALA A 261 4.99 3.19 -15.28
C ALA A 261 3.89 2.22 -15.74
N LEU A 262 2.62 2.51 -15.43
CA LEU A 262 1.47 1.69 -15.87
C LEU A 262 1.42 1.55 -17.41
N ARG A 263 1.84 2.58 -18.15
CA ARG A 263 1.89 2.60 -19.62
C ARG A 263 3.14 1.97 -20.25
N ASN A 264 4.11 1.51 -19.43
CA ASN A 264 5.40 0.99 -19.91
C ASN A 264 5.71 -0.46 -19.45
N PHE A 265 4.71 -1.25 -19.09
CA PHE A 265 4.88 -2.67 -18.83
C PHE A 265 5.18 -3.45 -20.12
N GLY A 266 6.21 -4.29 -20.07
CA GLY A 266 6.45 -5.33 -21.06
C GLY A 266 5.32 -6.38 -21.08
N PRO A 267 5.32 -7.30 -22.06
CA PRO A 267 4.41 -8.44 -22.05
C PRO A 267 4.61 -9.27 -20.77
N GLY A 268 3.53 -9.63 -20.08
CA GLY A 268 3.60 -10.43 -18.85
C GLY A 268 2.47 -10.11 -17.86
N ALA A 269 2.58 -10.68 -16.65
CA ALA A 269 1.52 -10.66 -15.64
C ALA A 269 1.05 -9.25 -15.24
N ALA A 270 1.95 -8.28 -15.14
CA ALA A 270 1.57 -6.90 -14.80
C ALA A 270 0.71 -6.25 -15.90
N ARG A 271 1.03 -6.48 -17.19
CA ARG A 271 0.19 -5.99 -18.30
C ARG A 271 -1.19 -6.66 -18.27
N GLU A 272 -1.25 -7.97 -18.05
CA GLU A 272 -2.52 -8.69 -17.92
C GLU A 272 -3.35 -8.17 -16.75
N ALA A 273 -2.70 -7.83 -15.64
CA ALA A 273 -3.37 -7.21 -14.50
C ALA A 273 -3.94 -5.83 -14.88
N VAL A 274 -3.20 -4.96 -15.57
CA VAL A 274 -3.74 -3.67 -16.05
C VAL A 274 -4.98 -3.90 -16.95
N CYS A 275 -4.92 -4.86 -17.88
CA CYS A 275 -6.06 -5.19 -18.72
C CYS A 275 -7.28 -5.66 -17.91
N ARG A 276 -7.08 -6.42 -16.84
CA ARG A 276 -8.15 -6.89 -15.95
C ARG A 276 -8.79 -5.74 -15.18
N TRP A 277 -7.99 -4.93 -14.49
CA TRP A 277 -8.47 -3.73 -13.78
C TRP A 277 -9.22 -2.76 -14.71
N ALA A 278 -8.79 -2.65 -15.97
CA ALA A 278 -9.50 -1.87 -16.98
C ALA A 278 -10.88 -2.45 -17.34
N MET A 279 -11.01 -3.80 -17.41
CA MET A 279 -12.32 -4.45 -17.59
C MET A 279 -13.23 -4.27 -16.38
N ASP A 280 -12.65 -4.28 -15.17
CA ASP A 280 -13.35 -4.01 -13.91
C ASP A 280 -13.79 -2.55 -13.79
N GLY A 281 -13.30 -1.67 -14.67
CA GLY A 281 -13.74 -0.29 -14.80
C GLY A 281 -12.92 0.74 -14.04
N ASP A 282 -11.69 0.42 -13.64
CA ASP A 282 -10.78 1.42 -13.09
C ASP A 282 -10.34 2.41 -14.19
N ASP A 283 -10.74 3.68 -14.05
CA ASP A 283 -10.52 4.73 -15.05
C ASP A 283 -9.04 4.87 -15.45
N GLU A 284 -8.12 4.81 -14.48
CA GLU A 284 -6.70 4.93 -14.81
C GLU A 284 -6.18 3.68 -15.52
N ALA A 285 -6.61 2.50 -15.10
CA ALA A 285 -6.24 1.27 -15.80
C ALA A 285 -6.75 1.27 -17.25
N VAL A 286 -7.98 1.77 -17.49
CA VAL A 286 -8.53 1.99 -18.83
C VAL A 286 -7.63 2.92 -19.63
N ASP A 287 -7.33 4.12 -19.12
CA ASP A 287 -6.47 5.09 -19.79
C ASP A 287 -5.09 4.50 -20.10
N ALA A 288 -4.47 3.84 -19.13
CA ALA A 288 -3.15 3.22 -19.30
C ALA A 288 -3.17 2.12 -20.37
N ALA A 289 -4.19 1.26 -20.38
CA ALA A 289 -4.30 0.18 -21.34
C ALA A 289 -4.59 0.69 -22.76
N VAL A 290 -5.43 1.71 -22.90
CA VAL A 290 -5.75 2.34 -24.18
C VAL A 290 -4.53 3.05 -24.75
N GLU A 291 -3.89 3.93 -23.97
CA GLU A 291 -2.74 4.71 -24.43
C GLU A 291 -1.53 3.84 -24.79
N ALA A 292 -1.27 2.78 -24.01
CA ALA A 292 -0.17 1.86 -24.26
C ALA A 292 -0.49 0.78 -25.31
N GLY A 293 -1.73 0.73 -25.81
CA GLY A 293 -2.18 -0.28 -26.75
C GLY A 293 -2.16 -1.71 -26.18
N TYR A 294 -2.35 -1.85 -24.87
CA TYR A 294 -2.39 -3.16 -24.23
C TYR A 294 -3.64 -3.93 -24.64
N ARG A 295 -3.49 -5.26 -24.70
CA ARG A 295 -4.56 -6.21 -24.94
C ARG A 295 -4.37 -7.39 -24.00
N PRO A 296 -5.44 -8.04 -23.54
CA PRO A 296 -5.35 -9.33 -22.88
C PRO A 296 -4.56 -10.31 -23.74
N ALA A 297 -3.76 -11.17 -23.11
CA ALA A 297 -3.05 -12.25 -23.79
C ALA A 297 -4.01 -13.33 -24.31
N ASP A 298 -5.16 -13.48 -23.67
CA ASP A 298 -6.24 -14.34 -24.15
C ASP A 298 -6.99 -13.66 -25.31
N PRO A 299 -6.91 -14.18 -26.54
CA PRO A 299 -7.60 -13.59 -27.68
C PRO A 299 -9.12 -13.60 -27.53
N ASP A 300 -9.71 -14.54 -26.78
CA ASP A 300 -11.16 -14.60 -26.57
C ASP A 300 -11.65 -13.46 -25.62
N ALA A 301 -10.76 -12.87 -24.82
CA ALA A 301 -11.07 -11.73 -23.95
C ALA A 301 -10.98 -10.38 -24.67
N VAL A 302 -10.27 -10.31 -25.81
CA VAL A 302 -10.01 -9.05 -26.53
C VAL A 302 -11.28 -8.31 -26.95
N PRO A 303 -12.32 -8.95 -27.53
CA PRO A 303 -13.54 -8.26 -27.93
C PRO A 303 -14.25 -7.61 -26.75
N LEU A 304 -14.36 -8.32 -25.62
CA LEU A 304 -14.98 -7.80 -24.41
C LEU A 304 -14.15 -6.64 -23.84
N PHE A 305 -12.84 -6.81 -23.72
CA PHE A 305 -11.94 -5.75 -23.29
C PHE A 305 -12.10 -4.47 -24.13
N LEU A 306 -12.14 -4.60 -25.46
CA LEU A 306 -12.32 -3.45 -26.36
C LEU A 306 -13.67 -2.76 -26.15
N VAL A 307 -14.73 -3.52 -25.88
CA VAL A 307 -16.04 -2.96 -25.55
C VAL A 307 -16.01 -2.23 -24.22
N LEU A 308 -15.51 -2.87 -23.15
CA LEU A 308 -15.52 -2.30 -21.80
C LEU A 308 -14.59 -1.09 -21.64
N THR A 309 -13.57 -0.97 -22.50
CA THR A 309 -12.63 0.17 -22.51
C THR A 309 -12.96 1.23 -23.57
N GLY A 310 -14.11 1.12 -24.26
CA GLY A 310 -14.55 2.14 -25.22
C GLY A 310 -13.80 2.17 -26.56
N GLN A 311 -13.03 1.14 -26.90
CA GLN A 311 -12.20 1.07 -28.10
C GLN A 311 -12.99 0.51 -29.31
N TRP A 312 -14.05 1.22 -29.71
CA TRP A 312 -15.04 0.74 -30.69
C TRP A 312 -14.47 0.36 -32.06
N ASP A 313 -13.51 1.14 -32.57
CA ASP A 313 -12.90 0.83 -33.88
C ASP A 313 -12.07 -0.44 -33.83
N GLY A 314 -11.37 -0.67 -32.71
CA GLY A 314 -10.68 -1.93 -32.45
C GLY A 314 -11.66 -3.10 -32.38
N PHE A 315 -12.79 -2.92 -31.69
CA PHE A 315 -13.84 -3.95 -31.58
C PHE A 315 -14.40 -4.35 -32.95
N ARG A 316 -14.69 -3.37 -33.83
CA ARG A 316 -15.16 -3.65 -35.20
C ARG A 316 -14.14 -4.43 -36.02
N ALA A 317 -12.86 -4.18 -35.82
CA ALA A 317 -11.79 -4.92 -36.49
C ALA A 317 -11.61 -6.34 -35.93
N ALA A 318 -11.95 -6.58 -34.66
CA ALA A 318 -11.79 -7.85 -33.95
C ALA A 318 -12.94 -8.85 -34.15
N ASP A 319 -13.87 -8.58 -35.09
CA ASP A 319 -15.11 -9.33 -35.33
C ASP A 319 -16.08 -9.32 -34.13
N PRO A 320 -17.13 -8.47 -34.16
CA PRO A 320 -18.14 -8.36 -33.09
C PRO A 320 -18.85 -9.66 -32.71
N GLU A 321 -18.85 -10.69 -33.55
CA GLU A 321 -19.50 -11.97 -33.26
C GLU A 321 -18.70 -12.82 -32.24
N THR A 322 -17.46 -12.45 -31.94
CA THR A 322 -16.58 -13.19 -31.02
C THR A 322 -16.77 -12.84 -29.54
N LEU A 323 -17.59 -11.83 -29.23
CA LEU A 323 -17.87 -11.34 -27.87
C LEU A 323 -18.44 -12.41 -26.91
N TYR A 324 -18.93 -13.54 -27.45
CA TYR A 324 -19.69 -14.56 -26.73
C TYR A 324 -18.89 -15.56 -25.87
N ARG A 325 -17.56 -15.54 -25.92
CA ARG A 325 -16.75 -16.64 -25.35
C ARG A 325 -16.18 -16.42 -23.95
N TYR A 326 -16.30 -15.23 -23.39
CA TYR A 326 -15.58 -14.89 -22.17
C TYR A 326 -16.53 -14.65 -20.98
N GLY A 327 -16.45 -15.54 -19.97
CA GLY A 327 -17.19 -15.42 -18.71
C GLY A 327 -16.34 -14.71 -17.67
N VAL A 328 -16.36 -13.37 -17.68
CA VAL A 328 -15.77 -12.59 -16.59
C VAL A 328 -16.83 -12.40 -15.52
N PRO A 329 -16.50 -12.67 -14.24
CA PRO A 329 -17.27 -12.11 -13.14
C PRO A 329 -17.52 -10.61 -13.37
N ASP A 330 -18.72 -10.13 -13.05
CA ASP A 330 -19.09 -8.72 -13.12
C ASP A 330 -19.16 -8.08 -14.53
N ALA A 331 -18.88 -8.82 -15.61
CA ALA A 331 -19.04 -8.32 -16.98
C ALA A 331 -20.47 -7.84 -17.27
N VAL A 332 -21.48 -8.45 -16.64
CA VAL A 332 -22.88 -8.09 -16.86
C VAL A 332 -23.17 -6.66 -16.44
N GLU A 333 -22.75 -6.25 -15.25
CA GLU A 333 -22.96 -4.88 -14.76
C GLU A 333 -22.26 -3.87 -15.67
N ARG A 334 -21.01 -4.15 -16.05
CA ARG A 334 -20.24 -3.28 -16.94
C ARG A 334 -20.84 -3.19 -18.35
N LEU A 335 -21.37 -4.29 -18.89
CA LEU A 335 -22.09 -4.26 -20.16
C LEU A 335 -23.39 -3.47 -20.05
N LEU A 336 -24.08 -3.52 -18.91
CA LEU A 336 -25.27 -2.71 -18.67
C LEU A 336 -24.93 -1.22 -18.56
N ASP A 337 -23.78 -0.85 -18.00
CA ASP A 337 -23.27 0.53 -18.01
C ASP A 337 -23.04 1.02 -19.45
N VAL A 338 -22.43 0.18 -20.30
CA VAL A 338 -22.26 0.47 -21.74
C VAL A 338 -23.61 0.62 -22.44
N LEU A 339 -24.66 -0.06 -21.98
CA LEU A 339 -26.01 0.04 -22.52
C LEU A 339 -26.86 1.15 -21.90
N HIS A 340 -26.33 1.90 -20.93
CA HIS A 340 -27.05 2.97 -20.25
C HIS A 340 -27.51 4.03 -21.26
N PRO A 341 -28.74 4.59 -21.15
CA PRO A 341 -29.26 5.56 -22.12
C PRO A 341 -28.39 6.81 -22.33
N ASP A 342 -27.65 7.20 -21.29
CA ASP A 342 -26.75 8.37 -21.31
C ASP A 342 -25.35 8.05 -21.84
N ALA A 343 -25.02 6.78 -22.11
CA ALA A 343 -23.74 6.40 -22.69
C ALA A 343 -23.74 6.69 -24.20
N ASP A 344 -22.64 7.27 -24.73
CA ASP A 344 -22.44 7.51 -26.16
C ASP A 344 -22.00 6.24 -26.90
N THR A 345 -22.76 5.15 -26.70
CA THR A 345 -22.42 3.82 -27.23
C THR A 345 -22.95 3.67 -28.66
N PRO A 346 -22.08 3.35 -29.65
CA PRO A 346 -22.50 3.15 -31.02
C PRO A 346 -23.58 2.05 -31.18
N PRO A 347 -24.57 2.21 -32.09
CA PRO A 347 -25.68 1.27 -32.23
C PRO A 347 -25.27 -0.19 -32.55
N ASP A 348 -24.15 -0.38 -33.24
CA ASP A 348 -23.59 -1.70 -33.55
C ASP A 348 -23.01 -2.38 -32.30
N VAL A 349 -22.28 -1.64 -31.48
CA VAL A 349 -21.78 -2.10 -30.17
C VAL A 349 -22.95 -2.42 -29.24
N ARG A 350 -23.93 -1.51 -29.14
CA ARG A 350 -25.15 -1.71 -28.35
C ARG A 350 -25.86 -3.02 -28.74
N ARG A 351 -25.98 -3.30 -30.04
CA ARG A 351 -26.58 -4.54 -30.56
C ARG A 351 -25.76 -5.78 -30.19
N ALA A 352 -24.43 -5.70 -30.23
CA ALA A 352 -23.56 -6.81 -29.84
C ALA A 352 -23.70 -7.12 -28.34
N CYS A 353 -23.65 -6.10 -27.46
CA CYS A 353 -23.86 -6.27 -26.03
C CYS A 353 -25.24 -6.85 -25.70
N LEU A 354 -26.30 -6.34 -26.33
CA LEU A 354 -27.65 -6.88 -26.14
C LEU A 354 -27.77 -8.35 -26.58
N ARG A 355 -27.11 -8.76 -27.67
CA ARG A 355 -27.07 -10.17 -28.07
C ARG A 355 -26.35 -11.01 -27.03
N LEU A 356 -25.16 -10.60 -26.61
CA LEU A 356 -24.39 -11.29 -25.58
C LEU A 356 -25.23 -11.53 -24.31
N LEU A 357 -25.82 -10.45 -23.76
CA LEU A 357 -26.62 -10.55 -22.54
C LEU A 357 -27.88 -11.42 -22.72
N ARG A 358 -28.47 -11.45 -23.92
CA ARG A 358 -29.63 -12.31 -24.20
C ARG A 358 -29.27 -13.79 -24.25
N ASP A 359 -28.09 -14.09 -24.79
CA ASP A 359 -27.66 -15.45 -25.05
C ASP A 359 -26.91 -16.06 -23.83
N LEU A 360 -26.66 -15.30 -22.75
CA LEU A 360 -25.97 -15.78 -21.54
C LEU A 360 -26.45 -17.16 -21.09
N PRO A 361 -25.58 -18.17 -20.92
CA PRO A 361 -25.99 -19.49 -20.47
C PRO A 361 -26.53 -19.45 -19.03
N PRO A 362 -27.30 -20.48 -18.59
CA PRO A 362 -27.65 -20.62 -17.18
C PRO A 362 -26.38 -20.67 -16.31
N GLY A 363 -26.34 -19.91 -15.22
CA GLY A 363 -25.19 -19.79 -14.33
C GLY A 363 -25.12 -18.43 -13.65
N SER A 364 -23.97 -18.13 -13.04
CA SER A 364 -23.72 -16.89 -12.27
C SER A 364 -24.01 -15.63 -13.07
N ASP A 365 -23.63 -15.58 -14.35
CA ASP A 365 -23.77 -14.36 -15.15
C ASP A 365 -25.24 -14.09 -15.49
N ARG A 366 -26.01 -15.14 -15.76
CA ARG A 366 -27.46 -15.01 -15.95
C ARG A 366 -28.15 -14.61 -14.65
N ASP A 367 -27.69 -15.12 -13.51
CA ASP A 367 -28.20 -14.72 -12.20
C ASP A 367 -27.88 -13.26 -11.90
N ALA A 368 -26.67 -12.79 -12.22
CA ALA A 368 -26.28 -11.39 -12.13
C ALA A 368 -27.15 -10.50 -13.04
N LEU A 369 -27.48 -10.94 -14.26
CA LEU A 369 -28.43 -10.23 -15.13
C LEU A 369 -29.83 -10.17 -14.50
N CYS A 370 -30.30 -11.26 -13.89
CA CYS A 370 -31.60 -11.27 -13.23
C CYS A 370 -31.63 -10.35 -12.00
N ASP A 371 -30.54 -10.32 -11.24
CA ASP A 371 -30.39 -9.41 -10.11
C ASP A 371 -30.37 -7.95 -10.60
N ALA A 372 -29.53 -7.64 -11.59
CA ALA A 372 -29.49 -6.32 -12.23
C ALA A 372 -30.82 -5.93 -12.89
N ALA A 373 -31.67 -6.87 -13.31
CA ALA A 373 -33.01 -6.57 -13.82
C ALA A 373 -33.96 -6.08 -12.72
N MET A 374 -33.78 -6.51 -11.47
CA MET A 374 -34.46 -5.87 -10.33
C MET A 374 -33.96 -4.42 -10.12
N TYR A 375 -32.71 -4.18 -10.55
CA TYR A 375 -31.86 -2.98 -10.68
C TYR A 375 -32.21 -1.90 -11.71
N SER A 376 -32.60 -2.32 -12.91
CA SER A 376 -32.39 -1.51 -14.11
C SER A 376 -33.43 -1.85 -15.17
N ASP A 377 -33.98 -0.81 -15.80
CA ASP A 377 -34.95 -0.95 -16.88
C ASP A 377 -34.32 -1.62 -18.11
N VAL A 378 -33.05 -1.31 -18.41
CA VAL A 378 -32.30 -1.94 -19.51
C VAL A 378 -32.10 -3.43 -19.23
N ALA A 379 -31.67 -3.79 -18.02
CA ALA A 379 -31.51 -5.18 -17.63
C ALA A 379 -32.85 -5.93 -17.61
N THR A 380 -33.93 -5.27 -17.17
CA THR A 380 -35.30 -5.80 -17.26
C THR A 380 -35.67 -6.13 -18.69
N GLU A 381 -35.52 -5.20 -19.64
CA GLU A 381 -35.82 -5.44 -21.06
C GLU A 381 -35.05 -6.66 -21.59
N VAL A 382 -33.77 -6.75 -21.26
CA VAL A 382 -32.90 -7.84 -21.71
C VAL A 382 -33.29 -9.18 -21.10
N ALA A 383 -33.50 -9.24 -19.78
CA ALA A 383 -33.89 -10.45 -19.06
C ALA A 383 -35.27 -10.98 -19.54
N LEU A 384 -36.21 -10.07 -19.80
CA LEU A 384 -37.52 -10.41 -20.38
C LEU A 384 -37.38 -10.96 -21.81
N ALA A 385 -36.55 -10.33 -22.64
CA ALA A 385 -36.35 -10.75 -24.02
C ALA A 385 -35.64 -12.12 -24.13
N SER A 386 -34.75 -12.45 -23.19
CA SER A 386 -34.06 -13.75 -23.15
C SER A 386 -34.85 -14.84 -22.42
N GLY A 387 -35.90 -14.48 -21.70
CA GLY A 387 -36.62 -15.39 -20.82
C GLY A 387 -35.78 -15.83 -19.61
N ALA A 388 -34.76 -15.04 -19.24
CA ALA A 388 -33.92 -15.33 -18.08
C ALA A 388 -34.76 -15.35 -16.78
N THR A 389 -34.36 -16.24 -15.88
CA THR A 389 -34.94 -16.37 -14.55
C THR A 389 -33.82 -16.69 -13.56
N PRO A 390 -33.86 -16.17 -12.32
CA PRO A 390 -32.89 -16.52 -11.29
C PRO A 390 -32.81 -18.04 -11.09
N SER A 391 -31.60 -18.55 -10.89
CA SER A 391 -31.37 -19.96 -10.58
C SER A 391 -31.80 -20.29 -9.14
N ASP A 392 -31.75 -19.32 -8.22
CA ASP A 392 -32.31 -19.46 -6.87
C ASP A 392 -33.85 -19.34 -6.90
N PRO A 393 -34.59 -20.42 -6.58
CA PRO A 393 -36.05 -20.40 -6.57
C PRO A 393 -36.66 -19.42 -5.57
N GLU A 394 -35.96 -19.04 -4.50
CA GLU A 394 -36.46 -18.08 -3.51
C GLU A 394 -36.45 -16.63 -4.05
N LEU A 395 -35.60 -16.32 -5.04
CA LEU A 395 -35.54 -15.00 -5.69
C LEU A 395 -36.53 -14.85 -6.85
N VAL A 396 -37.03 -15.97 -7.42
CA VAL A 396 -37.95 -15.95 -8.57
C VAL A 396 -39.20 -15.10 -8.33
N PRO A 397 -39.92 -15.17 -7.19
CA PRO A 397 -41.09 -14.33 -6.94
C PRO A 397 -40.77 -12.83 -6.94
N ALA A 398 -39.66 -12.44 -6.29
CA ALA A 398 -39.20 -11.05 -6.24
C ALA A 398 -38.85 -10.54 -7.65
N PHE A 399 -38.05 -11.31 -8.39
CA PHE A 399 -37.71 -11.00 -9.77
C PHE A 399 -38.95 -10.84 -10.67
N LEU A 400 -39.88 -11.79 -10.65
CA LEU A 400 -41.09 -11.72 -11.48
C LEU A 400 -41.98 -10.52 -11.11
N ALA A 401 -42.11 -10.22 -9.81
CA ALA A 401 -42.88 -9.06 -9.35
C ALA A 401 -42.20 -7.73 -9.73
N MET A 402 -40.89 -7.59 -9.52
CA MET A 402 -40.16 -6.36 -9.85
C MET A 402 -40.07 -6.10 -11.37
N THR A 403 -39.95 -7.16 -12.18
CA THR A 403 -39.93 -7.07 -13.65
C THR A 403 -41.34 -7.00 -14.27
N GLY A 404 -42.41 -7.01 -13.46
CA GLY A 404 -43.78 -6.84 -13.91
C GLY A 404 -44.43 -8.06 -14.58
N GLN A 405 -43.84 -9.25 -14.44
CA GLN A 405 -44.35 -10.52 -14.98
C GLN A 405 -45.45 -11.12 -14.08
N TRP A 406 -46.50 -10.34 -13.82
CA TRP A 406 -47.51 -10.64 -12.80
C TRP A 406 -48.24 -11.98 -12.98
N ASP A 407 -48.55 -12.39 -14.22
CA ASP A 407 -49.21 -13.67 -14.46
C ASP A 407 -48.32 -14.86 -14.09
N ARG A 408 -47.01 -14.76 -14.34
CA ARG A 408 -46.02 -15.78 -13.92
C ARG A 408 -45.80 -15.72 -12.42
N TYR A 409 -45.76 -14.53 -11.84
CA TYR A 409 -45.66 -14.33 -10.40
C TYR A 409 -46.84 -15.01 -9.68
N ASP A 410 -48.08 -14.76 -10.10
CA ASP A 410 -49.29 -15.35 -9.49
C ASP A 410 -49.30 -16.88 -9.58
N ALA A 411 -48.71 -17.45 -10.63
CA ALA A 411 -48.56 -18.90 -10.75
C ALA A 411 -47.53 -19.49 -9.78
N VAL A 412 -46.46 -18.74 -9.46
CA VAL A 412 -45.34 -19.20 -8.62
C VAL A 412 -45.56 -18.91 -7.12
N ASP A 413 -46.26 -17.82 -6.81
CA ASP A 413 -46.53 -17.33 -5.45
C ASP A 413 -47.97 -16.78 -5.33
N PRO A 414 -49.01 -17.62 -5.52
CA PRO A 414 -50.41 -17.18 -5.61
C PRO A 414 -50.94 -16.51 -4.34
N ASP A 415 -50.34 -16.80 -3.18
CA ASP A 415 -50.69 -16.21 -1.89
C ASP A 415 -49.72 -15.08 -1.47
N GLY A 416 -48.67 -14.82 -2.25
CA GLY A 416 -47.62 -13.83 -1.97
C GLY A 416 -46.72 -14.18 -0.78
N THR A 417 -46.74 -15.43 -0.29
CA THR A 417 -46.00 -15.80 0.93
C THR A 417 -44.49 -15.75 0.71
N LYS A 418 -43.99 -16.12 -0.47
CA LYS A 418 -42.55 -16.07 -0.75
C LYS A 418 -42.06 -14.63 -0.90
N LEU A 419 -42.81 -13.78 -1.62
CA LEU A 419 -42.46 -12.37 -1.76
C LEU A 419 -42.50 -11.62 -0.42
N ARG A 420 -43.43 -11.97 0.48
CA ARG A 420 -43.42 -11.46 1.86
C ARG A 420 -42.16 -11.85 2.60
N ARG A 421 -41.77 -13.12 2.56
CA ARG A 421 -40.52 -13.59 3.20
C ARG A 421 -39.29 -12.84 2.68
N TYR A 422 -39.17 -12.68 1.36
CA TYR A 422 -38.11 -11.86 0.75
C TYR A 422 -38.16 -10.42 1.27
N THR A 423 -39.34 -9.82 1.32
CA THR A 423 -39.48 -8.44 1.79
C THR A 423 -39.21 -8.28 3.29
N ASP A 424 -39.48 -9.31 4.10
CA ASP A 424 -39.19 -9.34 5.53
C ASP A 424 -37.69 -9.52 5.82
N SER A 425 -36.91 -10.07 4.88
CA SER A 425 -35.45 -10.10 4.98
C SER A 425 -34.78 -8.77 4.59
N LEU A 426 -35.51 -7.89 3.92
CA LEU A 426 -35.02 -6.56 3.55
C LEU A 426 -35.14 -5.58 4.71
N TYR A 427 -34.17 -4.68 4.84
CA TYR A 427 -34.27 -3.54 5.76
C TYR A 427 -35.32 -2.53 5.27
N ASP A 428 -35.90 -1.74 6.19
CA ASP A 428 -36.98 -0.80 5.86
C ASP A 428 -36.56 0.31 4.87
N TRP A 429 -35.25 0.62 4.78
CA TRP A 429 -34.68 1.66 3.92
C TRP A 429 -34.09 1.13 2.60
N GLU A 430 -34.25 -0.16 2.33
CA GLU A 430 -33.77 -0.77 1.08
C GLU A 430 -34.66 -0.37 -0.11
N ARG A 431 -34.03 0.05 -1.21
CA ARG A 431 -34.67 0.59 -2.42
C ARG A 431 -35.56 -0.43 -3.11
N GLU A 432 -35.27 -1.70 -2.89
CA GLU A 432 -35.97 -2.91 -3.28
C GLU A 432 -37.46 -2.84 -2.90
N ARG A 433 -37.76 -2.39 -1.68
CA ARG A 433 -39.13 -2.24 -1.19
C ARG A 433 -39.91 -1.20 -1.98
N ASP A 434 -39.29 -0.05 -2.23
CA ASP A 434 -39.90 1.03 -3.00
C ASP A 434 -40.14 0.62 -4.46
N ARG A 435 -39.23 -0.16 -5.05
CA ARG A 435 -39.43 -0.71 -6.39
C ARG A 435 -40.54 -1.73 -6.47
N LEU A 436 -40.65 -2.64 -5.50
CA LEU A 436 -41.77 -3.57 -5.46
C LEU A 436 -43.11 -2.81 -5.34
N ARG A 437 -43.16 -1.76 -4.51
CA ARG A 437 -44.35 -0.89 -4.39
C ARG A 437 -44.67 -0.22 -5.72
N GLU A 438 -43.65 0.32 -6.37
CA GLU A 438 -43.81 0.99 -7.66
C GLU A 438 -44.27 0.03 -8.75
N SER A 439 -43.71 -1.18 -8.80
CA SER A 439 -44.15 -2.22 -9.74
C SER A 439 -45.63 -2.61 -9.50
N ALA A 440 -46.00 -2.87 -8.24
CA ALA A 440 -47.37 -3.20 -7.87
C ALA A 440 -48.34 -2.06 -8.22
N ARG A 441 -47.96 -0.81 -7.92
CA ARG A 441 -48.73 0.40 -8.25
C ARG A 441 -48.93 0.54 -9.75
N ARG A 442 -47.88 0.38 -10.57
CA ARG A 442 -47.98 0.44 -12.05
C ARG A 442 -48.92 -0.63 -12.61
N ALA A 443 -48.97 -1.79 -11.99
CA ALA A 443 -49.86 -2.88 -12.39
C ALA A 443 -51.29 -2.76 -11.82
N GLY A 444 -51.58 -1.73 -11.02
CA GLY A 444 -52.88 -1.59 -10.35
C GLY A 444 -53.15 -2.69 -9.32
N ARG A 445 -52.10 -3.26 -8.73
CA ARG A 445 -52.16 -4.37 -7.77
C ARG A 445 -51.85 -3.89 -6.34
N PRO A 446 -52.46 -4.50 -5.31
CA PRO A 446 -52.05 -4.27 -3.94
C PRO A 446 -50.62 -4.78 -3.73
N MET A 447 -49.84 -4.06 -2.93
CA MET A 447 -48.49 -4.48 -2.57
C MET A 447 -48.56 -5.78 -1.74
N PRO A 448 -47.96 -6.90 -2.18
CA PRO A 448 -48.12 -8.20 -1.51
C PRO A 448 -47.58 -8.26 -0.07
N CYS A 449 -46.69 -7.33 0.29
CA CYS A 449 -46.06 -7.21 1.59
C CYS A 449 -46.64 -6.12 2.50
N GLU A 450 -47.60 -5.31 2.03
CA GLU A 450 -48.30 -4.42 2.95
C GLU A 450 -49.23 -5.27 3.83
N PRO A 451 -49.22 -5.08 5.16
CA PRO A 451 -50.13 -5.82 6.02
C PRO A 451 -51.55 -5.56 5.52
N SER A 452 -52.20 -6.62 5.03
CA SER A 452 -53.56 -6.50 4.53
C SER A 452 -54.39 -5.78 5.59
N GLU A 453 -55.22 -4.81 5.20
CA GLU A 453 -56.10 -4.12 6.16
C GLU A 453 -56.98 -5.09 6.96
N ALA A 454 -57.19 -6.31 6.44
CA ALA A 454 -57.87 -7.41 7.13
C ALA A 454 -57.14 -7.85 8.41
N TRP A 455 -55.81 -7.80 8.44
CA TRP A 455 -55.00 -8.15 9.62
C TRP A 455 -55.00 -7.04 10.67
N SER A 456 -54.87 -5.77 10.25
CA SER A 456 -54.96 -4.61 11.17
C SER A 456 -56.33 -4.49 11.84
N ARG A 457 -57.41 -4.90 11.16
CA ARG A 457 -58.75 -4.97 11.76
C ARG A 457 -58.92 -6.12 12.77
N SER A 458 -58.10 -7.17 12.69
CA SER A 458 -58.17 -8.30 13.63
C SER A 458 -57.44 -8.05 14.96
N VAL A 459 -56.38 -7.22 14.97
CA VAL A 459 -55.65 -6.87 16.20
C VAL A 459 -56.32 -5.70 16.95
N GLY A 460 -57.03 -4.80 16.24
CA GLY A 460 -57.75 -3.67 16.83
C GLY A 460 -59.10 -3.98 17.47
N ARG A 461 -59.62 -5.22 17.38
CA ARG A 461 -60.89 -5.64 18.01
C ARG A 461 -60.69 -6.65 19.15
N ARG A 462 -59.86 -6.29 20.13
CA ARG A 462 -60.08 -6.71 21.54
C ARG A 462 -60.35 -5.48 22.41
N ALA A 463 -61.43 -4.77 22.07
CA ALA A 463 -62.14 -3.90 23.00
C ALA A 463 -63.37 -4.67 23.48
N GLY A 464 -63.34 -5.15 24.74
CA GLY A 464 -64.45 -5.89 25.33
C GLY A 464 -64.05 -6.74 26.52
N GLY A 465 -63.54 -6.10 27.58
CA GLY A 465 -63.17 -6.76 28.83
C GLY A 465 -63.00 -5.75 29.95
N THR A 466 -64.06 -5.00 30.24
CA THR A 466 -64.16 -4.13 31.42
C THR A 466 -64.11 -4.99 32.68
N GLY A 467 -63.02 -4.87 33.44
CA GLY A 467 -62.85 -5.46 34.76
C GLY A 467 -62.10 -4.51 35.67
N THR A 468 -62.79 -3.46 36.12
CA THR A 468 -62.40 -2.65 37.29
C THR A 468 -62.47 -3.50 38.56
N ALA A 469 -61.36 -3.70 39.26
CA ALA A 469 -61.26 -3.71 40.73
C ALA A 469 -59.82 -4.00 41.17
N GLY A 470 -59.25 -3.16 42.03
CA GLY A 470 -58.03 -3.50 42.75
C GLY A 470 -57.05 -2.35 42.97
N THR A 471 -57.49 -1.31 43.68
CA THR A 471 -56.59 -0.35 44.34
C THR A 471 -55.81 -1.03 45.47
N GLY A 472 -54.49 -0.93 45.43
CA GLY A 472 -53.55 -1.20 46.53
C GLY A 472 -52.15 -1.04 45.95
N GLY A 473 -51.39 0.02 46.19
CA GLY A 473 -51.11 0.63 47.47
C GLY A 473 -49.78 0.08 47.97
N PHE A 474 -48.65 0.66 47.54
CA PHE A 474 -47.39 0.56 48.28
C PHE A 474 -46.59 1.85 48.14
N SER A 475 -46.42 2.46 49.31
CA SER A 475 -45.54 3.55 49.69
C SER A 475 -44.07 3.17 49.44
N VAL A 476 -43.26 4.13 49.01
CA VAL A 476 -41.81 4.11 49.22
C VAL A 476 -41.46 5.28 50.12
N HIS A 477 -40.88 4.94 51.26
CA HIS A 477 -40.34 5.87 52.24
C HIS A 477 -39.10 6.59 51.69
N VAL A 478 -38.94 7.82 52.20
CA VAL A 478 -37.77 8.71 52.13
C VAL A 478 -36.51 8.01 52.62
#